data_AF-A0A354AZ19-F1
#
_entry.id   AF-A0A354AZ19-F1
#
_cell.length_a   1.000
_cell.length_b   1.000
_cell.length_c   1.000
_cell.angle_alpha   90.00
_cell.angle_beta   90.00
_cell.angle_gamma   90.00
#
_symmetry.space_group_name_H-M   'P 1'
#
loop_
_entity.id
_entity.type
_entity.pdbx_description
1 polymer ?
#
loop_
_entity_poly.entity_id
_entity_poly.type
_entity_poly.pdbx_seq_one_letter_code
_entity_poly.pdbx_strand_id
1 'polypeptide(L)' 'MNPTLKGVAYVSVWVMLWGTASSLADFVLLQRGIYETGTTGQGITFAAYGIAAVVLAVRLAGRFLKPEP' A
#
# COMPACT_ATOMS: atom_id res chain seq x y z
N MET A 1 -15.44 4.52 -18.92
CA MET A 1 -15.63 4.13 -17.51
C MET A 1 -15.92 5.38 -16.68
N ASN A 2 -16.83 5.34 -15.72
CA ASN A 2 -17.12 6.50 -14.85
C ASN A 2 -15.81 6.98 -14.17
N PRO A 3 -15.44 8.28 -14.23
CA PRO A 3 -14.22 8.81 -13.61
C PRO A 3 -14.09 8.47 -12.12
N THR A 4 -15.20 8.48 -11.39
CA THR A 4 -15.25 8.09 -9.98
C THR A 4 -14.90 6.62 -9.81
N LEU A 5 -15.47 5.75 -10.64
CA LEU A 5 -15.18 4.31 -10.60
C LEU A 5 -13.70 4.02 -10.94
N LYS A 6 -13.13 4.77 -11.89
CA LYS A 6 -11.71 4.70 -12.24
C LYS A 6 -10.82 5.08 -11.06
N GLY A 7 -11.18 6.15 -10.34
CA GLY A 7 -10.48 6.59 -9.12
C GLY A 7 -10.56 5.55 -8.00
N VAL A 8 -11.76 5.01 -7.73
CA VAL A 8 -11.95 3.96 -6.71
C VAL A 8 -11.09 2.74 -7.05
N ALA A 9 -11.18 2.22 -8.29
CA ALA A 9 -10.42 1.06 -8.71
C ALA A 9 -8.90 1.30 -8.57
N TYR A 10 -8.42 2.49 -8.93
CA TYR A 10 -7.02 2.86 -8.79
C TYR A 10 -6.54 2.81 -7.33
N VAL A 11 -7.27 3.44 -6.42
CA VAL A 11 -6.92 3.44 -4.99
C VAL A 11 -7.01 2.02 -4.41
N SER A 12 -8.03 1.25 -4.77
CA SER A 12 -8.18 -0.14 -4.33
C SER A 12 -6.98 -1.01 -4.70
N VAL A 13 -6.42 -0.86 -5.90
CA VAL A 13 -5.20 -1.58 -6.30
C VAL A 13 -4.03 -1.22 -5.39
N TRP A 14 -3.83 0.05 -5.09
CA TRP A 14 -2.76 0.48 -4.17
C TRP A 14 -2.95 -0.03 -2.74
N VAL A 15 -4.18 -0.07 -2.24
CA VAL A 15 -4.50 -0.63 -0.92
C VAL A 15 -4.18 -2.12 -0.88
N MET A 16 -4.54 -2.87 -1.93
CA MET A 16 -4.19 -4.30 -2.03
C MET A 16 -2.67 -4.51 -2.09
N LEU A 17 -1.95 -3.74 -2.91
CA LEU A 17 -0.49 -3.83 -3.01
C LEU A 17 0.19 -3.51 -1.68
N TRP A 18 -0.26 -2.46 -0.98
CA TRP A 18 0.23 -2.13 0.36
C TRP A 18 0.00 -3.28 1.32
N GLY A 19 -1.24 -3.75 1.46
CA GLY A 19 -1.59 -4.80 2.41
C GLY A 19 -0.85 -6.10 2.16
N THR A 20 -0.68 -6.50 0.90
CA THR A 20 0.08 -7.71 0.55
C THR A 20 1.57 -7.57 0.86
N ALA A 21 2.19 -6.46 0.46
CA ALA A 21 3.61 -6.22 0.68
C ALA A 21 3.95 -6.11 2.18
N SER A 22 3.13 -5.37 2.94
CA SER A 22 3.31 -5.24 4.38
C SER A 22 3.09 -6.56 5.12
N SER A 23 2.08 -7.35 4.73
CA SER A 23 1.83 -8.67 5.33
C SER A 23 2.97 -9.65 5.06
N LEU A 24 3.55 -9.63 3.85
CA LEU A 24 4.70 -10.46 3.52
C LEU A 24 5.93 -10.07 4.34
N ALA A 25 6.21 -8.77 4.44
CA ALA A 25 7.30 -8.27 5.27
C ALA A 25 7.09 -8.64 6.74
N ASP A 26 5.88 -8.41 7.26
CA ASP A 26 5.50 -8.72 8.63
C ASP A 26 5.68 -10.20 8.97
N PHE A 27 5.21 -11.08 8.09
CA PHE A 27 5.40 -12.52 8.24
C PHE A 27 6.88 -12.91 8.38
N VAL A 28 7.76 -12.36 7.53
CA VAL A 28 9.20 -12.65 7.58
C VAL A 28 9.84 -12.09 8.85
N LEU A 29 9.45 -10.89 9.28
CA LEU A 29 10.00 -10.23 10.47
C LEU A 29 9.59 -10.96 11.76
N LEU A 30 8.33 -11.41 11.84
CA LEU A 30 7.82 -12.27 12.92
C LEU A 30 8.54 -13.62 12.94
N GLN A 31 8.67 -14.30 11.79
CA GLN A 31 9.39 -15.59 11.72
C GLN A 31 10.86 -15.48 12.14
N ARG A 32 11.50 -14.33 11.89
CA ARG A 32 12.89 -14.06 12.28
C ARG A 32 13.03 -13.58 13.72
N GLY A 33 11.93 -13.42 14.46
CA GLY A 33 11.94 -12.92 15.84
C GLY A 33 12.46 -11.49 15.97
N ILE A 34 12.38 -10.68 14.90
CA ILE A 34 12.82 -9.28 14.94
C ILE A 34 11.89 -8.44 15.82
N TYR A 35 10.61 -8.79 15.84
CA TYR A 35 9.63 -8.30 16.80
C TYR A 35 8.54 -9.34 17.02
N GLU A 36 7.66 -9.11 18.00
CA GLU A 36 6.49 -9.95 18.29
C GLU A 36 5.18 -9.35 17.78
N THR A 37 4.14 -10.16 17.69
CA THR A 37 2.80 -9.74 17.29
C THR A 37 2.24 -8.68 18.25
N GLY A 38 1.61 -7.65 17.71
CA GLY A 38 1.00 -6.57 18.49
C GLY A 38 1.99 -5.53 19.02
N THR A 39 3.25 -5.60 18.60
CA THR A 39 4.28 -4.64 19.01
C THR A 39 4.30 -3.40 18.09
N THR A 40 4.92 -2.33 18.60
CA THR A 40 5.16 -1.11 17.82
C THR A 40 5.96 -1.38 16.53
N GLY A 41 6.83 -2.41 16.51
CA GLY A 41 7.60 -2.79 15.32
C GLY A 41 6.73 -3.26 14.15
N GLN A 42 5.67 -4.00 14.44
CA GLN A 42 4.67 -4.40 13.44
C GLN A 42 3.92 -3.18 12.90
N GLY A 43 3.52 -2.25 13.78
CA GLY A 43 2.89 -0.99 13.37
C GLY A 43 3.78 -0.12 12.48
N ILE A 44 5.07 0.01 12.83
CA ILE A 44 6.06 0.75 12.03
C ILE A 44 6.22 0.12 10.65
N THR A 45 6.27 -1.22 10.58
CA THR A 45 6.39 -1.93 9.30
C THR A 45 5.21 -1.61 8.38
N PHE A 46 3.97 -1.77 8.86
CA PHE A 46 2.79 -1.44 8.06
C PHE A 46 2.73 0.04 7.67
N ALA A 47 3.08 0.95 8.58
CA ALA A 47 3.11 2.38 8.29
C ALA A 47 4.16 2.75 7.24
N ALA A 48 5.37 2.20 7.32
CA ALA A 48 6.44 2.45 6.36
C ALA A 48 6.05 1.99 4.94
N TYR A 49 5.52 0.77 4.81
CA TYR A 49 5.01 0.27 3.53
C TYR A 49 3.82 1.08 3.02
N GLY A 50 2.96 1.57 3.92
CA GLY A 50 1.81 2.42 3.58
C GLY A 50 2.23 3.77 3.02
N ILE A 51 3.20 4.43 3.65
CA ILE A 51 3.76 5.70 3.16
C ILE A 51 4.40 5.49 1.78
N ALA A 52 5.17 4.41 1.60
CA ALA A 52 5.78 4.09 0.30
C ALA A 52 4.72 3.88 -0.79
N ALA A 53 3.65 3.14 -0.48
CA ALA A 53 2.54 2.92 -1.40
C ALA A 53 1.82 4.23 -1.76
N VAL A 54 1.56 5.11 -0.79
CA VAL A 54 0.94 6.43 -1.03
C VAL A 54 1.82 7.30 -1.93
N VAL A 55 3.13 7.37 -1.68
CA VAL A 55 4.06 8.15 -2.50
C VAL A 55 4.04 7.68 -3.95
N LEU A 56 4.07 6.36 -4.19
CA LEU A 56 4.00 5.80 -5.52
C LEU A 56 2.63 6.02 -6.17
N ALA A 57 1.55 5.86 -5.42
CA ALA A 57 0.19 6.11 -5.89
C ALA A 57 -0.02 7.55 -6.34
N VAL A 58 0.48 8.53 -5.57
CA VAL A 58 0.36 9.95 -5.93
C VAL A 58 1.21 10.25 -7.17
N ARG A 59 2.46 9.75 -7.24
CA ARG A 59 3.33 9.97 -8.40
C ARG A 59 2.76 9.37 -9.69
N LEU A 60 2.12 8.21 -9.60
CA LEU A 60 1.56 7.52 -10.77
C LEU A 60 0.13 7.94 -11.10
N ALA A 61 -0.55 8.67 -10.22
CA ALA A 61 -1.95 9.09 -10.41
C ALA A 61 -2.14 9.84 -11.74
N GLY A 62 -1.25 10.77 -12.08
CA GLY A 62 -1.32 11.53 -13.33
C GLY A 62 -1.15 10.69 -14.59
N ARG A 63 -0.60 9.47 -14.51
CA ARG A 63 -0.50 8.55 -15.64
C ARG A 63 -1.79 7.76 -15.84
N PHE A 64 -2.43 7.34 -14.76
CA PHE A 64 -3.58 6.44 -14.82
C PHE A 64 -4.92 7.18 -14.76
N LEU A 65 -5.00 8.31 -14.07
CA LEU A 65 -6.25 9.04 -13.84
C LEU A 65 -6.47 10.23 -14.79
N LYS A 66 -5.56 10.50 -15.73
CA LYS A 66 -5.78 11.57 -16.72
C LYS A 66 -7.07 11.33 -17.50
N PRO A 67 -7.90 12.38 -17.71
CA PRO A 67 -8.99 12.34 -18.68
C PRO A 67 -8.41 12.11 -20.08
N GLU A 68 -9.07 11.28 -20.89
CA GLU A 68 -8.80 11.23 -22.33
C GLU A 68 -9.21 12.58 -22.94
N PRO A 69 -8.39 13.17 -23.85
CA PRO A 69 -8.70 14.43 -24.50
C PRO A 69 -9.90 14.32 -25.45
#